data_AF-A0A6I2Y6V5-F1
#
_entry.id   AF-A0A6I2Y6V5-F1
#
_cell.length_a   1.000
_cell.length_b   1.000
_cell.length_c   1.000
_cell.angle_alpha   90.00
_cell.angle_beta   90.00
_cell.angle_gamma   90.00
#
_symmetry.space_group_name_H-M   'P 1'
#
loop_
_entity.id
_entity.type
_entity.pdbx_description
1 polymer ?
#
loop_
_entity_poly.entity_id
_entity_poly.type
_entity_poly.pdbx_seq_one_letter_code
_entity_poly.pdbx_strand_id
1 'polypeptide(L)'
;MISVGQLGAGVAGLFGSAALMAAVGGHARVDRTRHRRLLQVKLPSGWGETRRVSEAVPEVAADLATGLAAGLGPFDALDYACRHRSDPLSLAARRACAMAEVGAPVRVALDVFTQVGGDPRVSSLRMALESEFRSGGSALEPVTAVARAASAEQTVRRTERAAKVAPLIQLVVALVLVPSALLLAGAVAVAGLPG
;
A
#
# COMPACT_ATOMS: atom_id res chain seq x y z
N MET A 1 -22.36 17.74 -54.08
CA MET A 1 -21.42 18.75 -53.57
C MET A 1 -20.29 18.00 -52.87
N ILE A 2 -19.11 18.03 -53.47
CA ILE A 2 -17.87 17.40 -53.01
C ILE A 2 -16.92 18.55 -52.65
N SER A 3 -16.27 18.49 -51.48
CA SER A 3 -14.95 19.08 -51.19
C SER A 3 -14.46 18.43 -49.89
N VAL A 4 -13.43 17.58 -49.83
CA VAL A 4 -12.00 17.72 -50.22
C VAL A 4 -11.26 18.70 -49.31
N GLY A 5 -10.19 18.18 -48.67
CA GLY A 5 -9.17 18.92 -47.91
C GLY A 5 -8.75 18.22 -46.60
N GLN A 6 -7.99 17.12 -46.53
CA GLN A 6 -6.51 17.05 -46.70
C GLN A 6 -5.80 18.11 -45.80
N LEU A 7 -4.88 17.84 -44.87
CA LEU A 7 -3.71 16.94 -44.85
C LEU A 7 -3.13 16.89 -43.43
N GLY A 8 -2.48 15.77 -43.09
CA GLY A 8 -1.67 15.65 -41.88
C GLY A 8 -1.04 14.26 -41.72
N ALA A 9 -0.45 13.73 -42.79
CA ALA A 9 0.43 12.56 -42.72
C ALA A 9 1.75 12.94 -42.04
N GLY A 10 2.23 12.09 -41.14
CA GLY A 10 3.48 12.31 -40.40
C GLY A 10 3.97 11.05 -39.70
N VAL A 11 4.47 10.12 -40.51
CA VAL A 11 5.20 8.91 -40.11
C VAL A 11 6.51 9.33 -39.43
N ALA A 12 6.83 8.82 -38.23
CA ALA A 12 8.19 8.49 -37.77
C ALA A 12 8.24 8.38 -36.22
N GLY A 13 8.45 7.17 -35.72
CA GLY A 13 8.72 6.94 -34.30
C GLY A 13 8.90 5.47 -33.91
N LEU A 14 9.29 4.62 -34.86
CA LEU A 14 9.56 3.19 -34.69
C LEU A 14 10.91 2.90 -34.02
N PHE A 15 11.39 3.79 -33.14
CA PHE A 15 12.65 3.65 -32.42
C PHE A 15 12.49 4.12 -30.97
N GLY A 16 12.05 3.21 -30.11
CA GLY A 16 12.00 3.44 -28.66
C GLY A 16 12.18 2.18 -27.81
N SER A 17 11.95 0.98 -28.35
CA SER A 17 11.98 -0.25 -27.55
C SER A 17 13.37 -0.84 -27.32
N ALA A 18 14.39 -0.44 -28.08
CA ALA A 18 15.77 -0.91 -27.86
C ALA A 18 16.57 -0.01 -26.89
N ALA A 19 16.27 1.29 -26.84
CA ALA A 19 16.96 2.23 -25.93
C ALA A 19 16.46 2.12 -24.48
N LEU A 20 15.20 1.71 -24.26
CA LEU A 20 14.66 1.45 -22.93
C LEU A 20 15.22 0.17 -22.27
N MET A 21 15.81 -0.74 -23.06
CA MET A 21 16.48 -1.95 -22.55
C MET A 21 17.93 -1.69 -22.11
N ALA A 22 18.56 -0.58 -22.51
CA ALA A 22 19.94 -0.26 -22.15
C ALA A 22 20.07 0.69 -20.93
N ALA A 23 19.01 1.43 -20.58
CA ALA A 23 19.05 2.43 -19.51
C ALA A 23 18.75 1.88 -18.10
N VAL A 24 18.29 0.63 -17.97
CA VAL A 24 18.10 -0.08 -16.68
C VAL A 24 19.36 -0.87 -16.28
N GLY A 25 20.52 -0.48 -16.82
CA GLY A 25 21.85 -0.99 -16.46
C GLY A 25 22.46 -0.32 -15.22
N GLY A 26 21.63 0.26 -14.34
CA GLY A 26 22.07 0.79 -13.06
C GLY A 26 22.33 -0.34 -12.07
N HIS A 27 23.43 -1.08 -12.29
CA HIS A 27 23.98 -2.06 -11.37
C HIS A 27 24.31 -1.41 -10.01
N ALA A 28 23.29 -1.26 -9.16
CA ALA A 28 23.48 -1.42 -7.73
C ALA A 28 24.18 -2.78 -7.57
N ARG A 29 25.37 -2.80 -6.98
CA ARG A 29 26.03 -4.06 -6.60
C ARG A 29 25.03 -4.86 -5.78
N VAL A 30 24.40 -5.83 -6.42
CA VAL A 30 23.44 -6.74 -5.81
C VAL A 30 24.20 -7.46 -4.71
N ASP A 31 23.94 -7.06 -3.47
CA ASP A 31 24.52 -7.70 -2.30
C ASP A 31 23.91 -9.11 -2.20
N ARG A 32 24.56 -10.07 -2.87
CA ARG A 32 24.17 -11.49 -2.90
C ARG A 32 24.00 -12.06 -1.49
N THR A 33 24.65 -11.49 -0.47
CA THR A 33 24.51 -11.94 0.91
C THR A 33 23.16 -11.54 1.53
N ARG A 34 22.56 -10.43 1.10
CA ARG A 34 21.23 -9.99 1.53
C ARG A 34 20.14 -10.89 0.96
N HIS A 35 20.24 -11.26 -0.32
CA HIS A 35 19.25 -12.11 -1.00
C HIS A 35 19.20 -13.52 -0.43
N ARG A 36 20.37 -14.11 -0.17
CA ARG A 36 20.45 -15.45 0.40
C ARG A 36 19.76 -15.52 1.77
N ARG A 37 19.84 -14.45 2.59
CA ARG A 37 19.13 -14.37 3.87
C ARG A 37 17.61 -14.31 3.66
N LEU A 38 17.12 -13.49 2.74
CA LEU A 38 15.67 -13.36 2.48
C LEU A 38 15.03 -14.67 2.02
N LEU A 39 15.75 -15.49 1.25
CA LEU A 39 15.28 -16.81 0.83
C LEU A 39 15.16 -17.81 1.99
N GLN A 40 15.92 -17.63 3.07
CA GLN A 40 15.89 -18.49 4.25
C GLN A 40 14.93 -18.01 5.35
N VAL A 41 14.37 -16.80 5.25
CA VAL A 41 13.40 -16.31 6.22
C VAL A 41 12.13 -17.15 6.12
N LYS A 42 11.83 -17.88 7.20
CA LYS A 42 10.55 -18.58 7.34
C LYS A 42 9.44 -17.55 7.40
N LEU A 43 8.50 -17.62 6.47
CA LEU A 43 7.35 -16.74 6.50
C LEU A 43 6.48 -17.09 7.70
N PRO A 44 6.09 -16.10 8.50
CA PRO A 44 5.19 -16.31 9.62
C PRO A 44 3.82 -16.79 9.12
N SER A 45 3.30 -17.86 9.72
CA SER A 45 2.04 -18.49 9.35
C SER A 45 1.15 -18.63 10.59
N GLY A 46 0.10 -17.81 10.70
CA GLY A 46 -0.85 -17.86 11.83
C GLY A 46 -1.91 -16.75 11.79
N TRP A 47 -2.94 -16.86 12.65
CA TRP A 47 -4.09 -15.93 12.69
C TRP A 47 -3.72 -14.47 13.01
N GLY A 48 -2.74 -14.25 13.90
CA GLY A 48 -2.19 -12.92 14.18
C GLY A 48 -1.53 -12.28 12.96
N GLU A 49 -1.03 -13.13 12.05
CA GLU A 49 -0.39 -12.70 10.82
C GLU A 49 -1.39 -12.25 9.79
N THR A 50 -2.49 -12.98 9.62
CA THR A 50 -3.58 -12.57 8.73
C THR A 50 -4.07 -11.16 9.07
N ARG A 51 -4.20 -10.82 10.37
CA ARG A 51 -4.58 -9.47 10.77
C ARG A 51 -3.54 -8.41 10.40
N ARG A 52 -2.25 -8.67 10.66
CA ARG A 52 -1.17 -7.73 10.31
C ARG A 52 -1.06 -7.53 8.80
N VAL A 53 -1.23 -8.60 8.04
CA VAL A 53 -1.32 -8.56 6.57
C VAL A 53 -2.50 -7.71 6.14
N SER A 54 -3.70 -7.97 6.67
CA SER A 54 -4.90 -7.19 6.34
C SER A 54 -4.79 -5.70 6.67
N GLU A 55 -4.04 -5.35 7.72
CA GLU A 55 -3.78 -3.96 8.10
C GLU A 55 -2.72 -3.28 7.19
N ALA A 56 -1.77 -4.05 6.65
CA ALA A 56 -0.71 -3.55 5.76
C ALA A 56 -1.13 -3.43 4.28
N VAL A 57 -2.08 -4.28 3.82
CA VAL A 57 -2.53 -4.32 2.42
C VAL A 57 -2.91 -2.94 1.84
N PRO A 58 -3.71 -2.08 2.50
CA PRO A 58 -4.12 -0.80 1.90
C PRO A 58 -2.93 0.10 1.58
N GLU A 59 -1.96 0.19 2.50
CA GLU A 59 -0.77 1.04 2.36
C GLU A 59 0.16 0.50 1.27
N VAL A 60 0.41 -0.81 1.27
CA VAL A 60 1.24 -1.48 0.25
C VAL A 60 0.61 -1.34 -1.14
N ALA A 61 -0.71 -1.53 -1.26
CA ALA A 61 -1.41 -1.39 -2.53
C ALA A 61 -1.37 0.06 -3.06
N ALA A 62 -1.50 1.05 -2.17
CA ALA A 62 -1.43 2.46 -2.54
C ALA A 62 -0.02 2.86 -3.04
N ASP A 63 1.03 2.43 -2.35
CA ASP A 63 2.40 2.72 -2.79
C ASP A 63 2.78 1.97 -4.06
N LEU A 64 2.32 0.72 -4.20
CA LEU A 64 2.51 -0.07 -5.42
C LEU A 64 1.81 0.61 -6.61
N ALA A 65 0.57 1.06 -6.44
CA ALA A 65 -0.14 1.83 -7.45
C ALA A 65 0.63 3.11 -7.83
N THR A 66 1.17 3.82 -6.83
CA THR A 66 1.97 5.03 -7.04
C THR A 66 3.24 4.72 -7.84
N GLY A 67 3.94 3.64 -7.50
CA GLY A 67 5.14 3.20 -8.23
C GLY A 67 4.84 2.80 -9.67
N LEU A 68 3.78 2.05 -9.91
CA LEU A 68 3.32 1.68 -11.26
C LEU A 68 2.91 2.92 -12.07
N ALA A 69 2.21 3.89 -11.44
CA ALA A 69 1.83 5.14 -12.08
C ALA A 69 3.05 6.01 -12.43
N ALA A 70 4.13 5.91 -11.65
CA ALA A 70 5.41 6.55 -11.94
C ALA A 70 6.22 5.84 -13.04
N GLY A 71 5.69 4.74 -13.62
CA GLY A 71 6.35 3.98 -14.68
C GLY A 71 7.39 2.98 -14.20
N LEU A 72 7.43 2.65 -12.90
CA LEU A 72 8.27 1.57 -12.40
C LEU A 72 7.73 0.21 -12.88
N GLY A 73 8.64 -0.73 -13.13
CA GLY A 73 8.26 -2.12 -13.41
C GLY A 73 7.59 -2.77 -12.18
N PRO A 74 6.83 -3.86 -12.34
CA PRO A 74 6.05 -4.43 -11.24
C PRO A 74 6.87 -4.84 -10.01
N PHE A 75 8.06 -5.44 -10.22
CA PHE A 75 8.94 -5.81 -9.12
C PHE A 75 9.66 -4.60 -8.52
N ASP A 76 9.99 -3.57 -9.31
CA ASP A 76 10.59 -2.33 -8.81
C ASP A 76 9.60 -1.53 -7.97
N ALA A 77 8.36 -1.41 -8.43
CA ALA A 77 7.26 -0.79 -7.70
C ALA A 77 6.95 -1.57 -6.40
N LEU A 78 7.05 -2.89 -6.44
CA LEU A 78 6.87 -3.76 -5.27
C LEU A 78 8.01 -3.62 -4.25
N ASP A 79 9.27 -3.58 -4.68
CA ASP A 79 10.40 -3.30 -3.79
C ASP A 79 10.27 -1.91 -3.18
N TYR A 80 9.94 -0.90 -3.99
CA TYR A 80 9.68 0.46 -3.53
C TYR A 80 8.62 0.50 -2.42
N ALA A 81 7.46 -0.12 -2.64
CA ALA A 81 6.36 -0.17 -1.68
C ALA A 81 6.73 -0.90 -0.36
N CYS A 82 7.72 -1.80 -0.38
CA CYS A 82 8.02 -2.68 0.75
C CYS A 82 9.38 -2.39 1.42
N ARG A 83 10.19 -1.47 0.87
CA ARG A 83 11.59 -1.27 1.27
C ARG A 83 11.76 -0.88 2.74
N HIS A 84 10.85 -0.07 3.28
CA HIS A 84 10.94 0.49 4.63
C HIS A 84 10.02 -0.19 5.64
N ARG A 85 9.38 -1.31 5.26
CA ARG A 85 8.37 -1.98 6.09
C ARG A 85 8.84 -3.34 6.60
N SER A 86 8.48 -3.70 7.81
CA SER A 86 8.84 -4.98 8.43
C SER A 86 7.65 -5.93 8.59
N ASP A 87 6.51 -5.60 7.98
CA ASP A 87 5.30 -6.43 8.05
C ASP A 87 5.43 -7.70 7.16
N PRO A 88 4.51 -8.66 7.35
CA PRO A 88 4.64 -10.00 6.75
C PRO A 88 4.44 -9.97 5.24
N LEU A 89 3.57 -9.07 4.75
CA LEU A 89 3.34 -8.87 3.33
C LEU A 89 4.58 -8.27 2.67
N SER A 90 5.20 -7.27 3.31
CA SER A 90 6.45 -6.67 2.84
C SER A 90 7.63 -7.66 2.85
N LEU A 91 7.67 -8.59 3.80
CA LEU A 91 8.65 -9.68 3.81
C LEU A 91 8.47 -10.63 2.62
N ALA A 92 7.25 -11.05 2.32
CA ALA A 92 6.96 -11.87 1.14
C ALA A 92 7.26 -11.13 -0.17
N ALA A 93 6.89 -9.86 -0.26
CA ALA A 93 7.17 -9.01 -1.41
C ALA A 93 8.68 -8.92 -1.70
N ARG A 94 9.49 -8.63 -0.68
CA ARG A 94 10.96 -8.63 -0.82
C ARG A 94 11.52 -9.99 -1.20
N ARG A 95 10.95 -11.07 -0.69
CA ARG A 95 11.35 -12.43 -1.08
C ARG A 95 10.98 -12.72 -2.54
N ALA A 96 9.81 -12.30 -3.00
CA ALA A 96 9.42 -12.39 -4.41
C ALA A 96 10.37 -11.59 -5.31
N CYS A 97 10.71 -10.35 -4.94
CA CYS A 97 11.70 -9.54 -5.67
C CYS A 97 13.07 -10.22 -5.72
N ALA A 98 13.58 -10.71 -4.58
CA ALA A 98 14.84 -11.44 -4.52
C ALA A 98 14.84 -12.71 -5.39
N MET A 99 13.71 -13.42 -5.48
CA MET A 99 13.55 -14.57 -6.36
C MET A 99 13.57 -14.18 -7.84
N ALA A 100 12.84 -13.13 -8.23
CA ALA A 100 12.85 -12.62 -9.59
C ALA A 100 14.26 -12.14 -10.01
N GLU A 101 14.97 -11.44 -9.11
CA GLU A 101 16.34 -10.96 -9.36
C GLU A 101 17.35 -12.09 -9.60
N VAL A 102 17.18 -13.25 -8.98
CA VAL A 102 18.01 -14.45 -9.24
C VAL A 102 17.51 -15.28 -10.43
N GLY A 103 16.55 -14.77 -11.20
CA GLY A 103 16.03 -15.41 -12.41
C GLY A 103 14.96 -16.46 -12.17
N ALA A 104 14.33 -16.51 -11.00
CA ALA A 104 13.19 -17.40 -10.78
C ALA A 104 12.02 -17.01 -11.70
N PRO A 105 11.23 -17.97 -12.20
CA PRO A 105 10.04 -17.65 -12.98
C PRO A 105 9.09 -16.77 -12.18
N VAL A 106 8.51 -15.75 -12.82
CA VAL A 106 7.59 -14.76 -12.19
C VAL A 106 6.51 -15.43 -11.35
N ARG A 107 5.87 -16.47 -11.90
CA ARG A 107 4.83 -17.23 -11.19
C ARG A 107 5.35 -17.81 -9.87
N VAL A 108 6.56 -18.40 -9.90
CA VAL A 108 7.20 -18.99 -8.71
C VAL A 108 7.58 -17.91 -7.69
N ALA A 109 8.03 -16.74 -8.15
CA ALA A 109 8.31 -15.60 -7.28
C ALA A 109 7.04 -15.06 -6.61
N LEU A 110 5.93 -14.93 -7.37
CA LEU A 110 4.65 -14.43 -6.86
C LEU A 110 3.87 -15.46 -6.03
N ASP A 111 4.13 -16.76 -6.19
CA ASP A 111 3.53 -17.81 -5.36
C ASP A 111 3.93 -17.69 -3.88
N VAL A 112 4.98 -16.95 -3.56
CA VAL A 112 5.34 -16.60 -2.17
C VAL A 112 4.19 -15.91 -1.43
N PHE A 113 3.36 -15.13 -2.12
CA PHE A 113 2.19 -14.46 -1.51
C PHE A 113 1.12 -15.44 -1.03
N THR A 114 1.06 -16.66 -1.59
CA THR A 114 0.12 -17.70 -1.11
C THR A 114 0.48 -18.21 0.29
N GLN A 115 1.72 -17.98 0.72
CA GLN A 115 2.22 -18.38 2.03
C GLN A 115 1.91 -17.32 3.10
N VAL A 116 1.44 -16.13 2.71
CA VAL A 116 1.23 -14.99 3.61
C VAL A 116 -0.25 -14.71 3.80
N GLY A 117 -0.81 -15.33 4.83
CA GLY A 117 -2.16 -15.08 5.30
C GLY A 117 -3.27 -15.44 4.31
N GLY A 118 -4.50 -15.48 4.79
CA GLY A 118 -5.68 -15.79 3.98
C GLY A 118 -6.42 -14.57 3.41
N ASP A 119 -5.78 -13.39 3.36
CA ASP A 119 -6.47 -12.16 2.92
C ASP A 119 -6.71 -12.20 1.40
N PRO A 120 -7.98 -12.18 0.93
CA PRO A 120 -8.31 -12.23 -0.49
C PRO A 120 -7.65 -11.11 -1.31
N ARG A 121 -7.42 -9.93 -0.72
CA ARG A 121 -6.83 -8.79 -1.42
C ARG A 121 -5.38 -9.03 -1.80
N VAL A 122 -4.64 -9.81 -1.00
CA VAL A 122 -3.27 -10.25 -1.35
C VAL A 122 -3.32 -11.14 -2.60
N SER A 123 -4.31 -12.03 -2.68
CA SER A 123 -4.50 -12.86 -3.88
C SER A 123 -4.84 -12.02 -5.12
N SER A 124 -5.64 -10.96 -4.96
CA SER A 124 -5.96 -10.03 -6.04
C SER A 124 -4.74 -9.24 -6.52
N LEU A 125 -3.90 -8.75 -5.60
CA LEU A 125 -2.63 -8.10 -5.96
C LEU A 125 -1.70 -9.05 -6.71
N ARG A 126 -1.55 -10.29 -6.22
CA ARG A 126 -0.77 -11.33 -6.88
C ARG A 126 -1.26 -11.57 -8.31
N MET A 127 -2.57 -11.70 -8.50
CA MET A 127 -3.18 -11.91 -9.82
C MET A 127 -3.01 -10.70 -10.75
N ALA A 128 -3.14 -9.48 -10.23
CA ALA A 128 -2.92 -8.26 -11.00
C ALA A 128 -1.50 -8.20 -11.56
N LEU A 129 -0.50 -8.44 -10.70
CA LEU A 129 0.91 -8.48 -11.09
C LEU A 129 1.19 -9.63 -12.05
N GLU A 130 0.70 -10.84 -11.77
CA GLU A 130 0.88 -12.00 -12.64
C GLU A 130 0.28 -11.78 -14.04
N SER A 131 -0.87 -11.10 -14.12
CA SER A 131 -1.51 -10.78 -15.40
C SER A 131 -0.63 -9.88 -16.24
N GLU A 132 0.02 -8.87 -15.66
CA GLU A 132 0.91 -7.97 -16.42
C GLU A 132 2.04 -8.74 -17.10
N PHE A 133 2.67 -9.67 -16.39
CA PHE A 133 3.73 -10.49 -16.99
C PHE A 133 3.23 -11.51 -18.01
N ARG A 134 1.97 -11.97 -17.90
CA ARG A 134 1.41 -12.98 -18.79
C ARG A 134 0.85 -12.39 -20.07
N SER A 135 0.12 -11.28 -19.98
CA SER A 135 -0.61 -10.68 -21.10
C SER A 135 -0.01 -9.35 -21.58
N GLY A 136 0.99 -8.80 -20.88
CA GLY A 136 1.56 -7.48 -21.21
C GLY A 136 0.63 -6.30 -20.90
N GLY A 137 -0.53 -6.54 -20.27
CA GLY A 137 -1.44 -5.49 -19.84
C GLY A 137 -0.95 -4.80 -18.58
N SER A 138 -1.26 -3.51 -18.39
CA SER A 138 -0.82 -2.78 -17.19
C SER A 138 -1.51 -3.28 -15.92
N ALA A 139 -0.74 -3.58 -14.86
CA ALA A 139 -1.31 -3.88 -13.54
C ALA A 139 -1.81 -2.62 -12.79
N LEU A 140 -1.61 -1.42 -13.33
CA LEU A 140 -1.97 -0.18 -12.64
C LEU A 140 -3.46 -0.12 -12.28
N GLU A 141 -4.34 -0.36 -13.25
CA GLU A 141 -5.79 -0.31 -13.02
C GLU A 141 -6.27 -1.35 -11.99
N PRO A 142 -5.91 -2.65 -12.10
CA PRO A 142 -6.34 -3.62 -11.08
C PRO A 142 -5.71 -3.35 -9.71
N VAL A 143 -4.46 -2.88 -9.62
CA VAL A 143 -3.83 -2.54 -8.33
C VAL A 143 -4.49 -1.31 -7.71
N THR A 144 -4.79 -0.26 -8.49
CA THR A 144 -5.50 0.93 -8.00
C THR A 144 -6.92 0.58 -7.53
N ALA A 145 -7.61 -0.33 -8.21
CA ALA A 145 -8.91 -0.83 -7.76
C ALA A 145 -8.81 -1.51 -6.38
N VAL A 146 -7.80 -2.36 -6.18
CA VAL A 146 -7.54 -3.00 -4.87
C VAL A 146 -7.20 -1.95 -3.81
N ALA A 147 -6.36 -0.97 -4.11
CA ALA A 147 -5.99 0.10 -3.19
C ALA A 147 -7.20 0.94 -2.74
N ARG A 148 -8.08 1.30 -3.68
CA ARG A 148 -9.34 2.02 -3.39
C ARG A 148 -10.28 1.21 -2.51
N ALA A 149 -10.50 -0.07 -2.85
CA ALA A 149 -11.36 -0.96 -2.08
C ALA A 149 -10.84 -1.15 -0.65
N ALA A 150 -9.53 -1.37 -0.49
CA ALA A 150 -8.90 -1.54 0.81
C ALA A 150 -8.94 -0.26 1.67
N SER A 151 -8.76 0.91 1.04
CA SER A 151 -8.84 2.20 1.72
C SER A 151 -10.27 2.53 2.17
N ALA A 152 -11.27 2.26 1.32
CA ALA A 152 -12.68 2.45 1.67
C ALA A 152 -13.04 1.61 2.90
N GLU A 153 -12.66 0.33 2.93
CA GLU A 153 -12.91 -0.53 4.08
C GLU A 153 -12.21 -0.02 5.35
N GLN A 154 -10.98 0.49 5.24
CA GLN A 154 -10.25 1.06 6.38
C GLN A 154 -10.92 2.33 6.90
N THR A 155 -11.43 3.20 6.01
CA THR A 155 -12.16 4.40 6.42
C THR A 155 -13.44 4.05 7.17
N VAL A 156 -14.22 3.07 6.69
CA VAL A 156 -15.42 2.58 7.39
C VAL A 156 -15.07 2.04 8.78
N ARG A 157 -14.01 1.22 8.90
CA ARG A 157 -13.57 0.71 10.21
C ARG A 157 -13.10 1.82 11.15
N ARG A 158 -12.48 2.88 10.61
CA ARG A 158 -12.06 4.04 11.40
C ARG A 158 -13.25 4.89 11.85
N THR A 159 -14.24 5.12 10.98
CA THR A 159 -15.45 5.87 11.35
C THR A 159 -16.29 5.11 12.37
N GLU A 160 -16.44 3.79 12.24
CA GLU A 160 -17.10 2.95 13.24
C GLU A 160 -16.39 2.99 14.60
N ARG A 161 -15.05 2.98 14.62
CA ARG A 161 -14.28 3.13 15.86
C ARG A 161 -14.41 4.54 16.44
N ALA A 162 -14.36 5.57 15.60
CA ALA A 162 -14.55 6.96 16.03
C ALA A 162 -15.95 7.20 16.60
N ALA A 163 -16.99 6.60 16.01
CA ALA A 163 -18.35 6.66 16.51
C ALA A 163 -18.50 6.04 17.91
N LYS A 164 -17.68 5.02 18.24
CA LYS A 164 -17.63 4.45 19.60
C LYS A 164 -16.88 5.33 20.62
N VAL A 165 -16.02 6.23 20.16
CA VAL A 165 -15.19 7.10 21.01
C VAL A 165 -15.83 8.48 21.23
N ALA A 166 -16.70 8.93 20.33
CA ALA A 166 -17.47 10.17 20.46
C ALA A 166 -18.12 10.40 21.85
N PRO A 167 -18.76 9.42 22.52
CA PRO A 167 -19.34 9.63 23.84
C PRO A 167 -18.31 9.83 24.98
N LEU A 168 -17.05 9.40 24.82
CA LEU A 168 -16.02 9.58 25.85
C LEU A 168 -15.54 11.03 25.95
N ILE A 169 -15.56 11.78 24.84
CA ILE A 169 -15.17 13.19 24.83
C ILE A 169 -16.18 14.02 25.62
N GLN A 170 -17.48 13.77 25.43
CA GLN A 170 -18.53 14.46 26.20
C GLN A 170 -18.43 14.17 27.70
N LEU A 171 -18.03 12.95 28.07
CA LEU A 171 -17.81 12.59 29.47
C LEU A 171 -16.66 13.39 30.09
N VAL A 172 -15.52 13.51 29.39
CA VAL A 172 -14.37 14.30 29.86
C VAL A 172 -14.73 15.78 30.00
N VAL A 173 -15.42 16.34 29.00
CA VAL A 173 -15.86 17.74 29.07
C VAL A 173 -16.81 17.95 30.26
N ALA A 174 -17.79 17.07 30.47
CA ALA A 174 -18.69 17.16 31.62
C ALA A 174 -17.94 17.04 32.96
N LEU A 175 -16.99 16.11 33.06
CA LEU A 175 -16.23 15.87 34.28
C LEU A 175 -15.30 17.03 34.65
N VAL A 176 -14.78 17.79 33.67
CA VAL A 176 -13.92 18.96 33.91
C VAL A 176 -14.75 20.23 34.14
N LEU A 177 -15.85 20.41 33.40
CA LEU A 177 -16.65 21.64 33.43
C LEU A 177 -17.43 21.78 34.75
N VAL A 178 -18.00 20.70 35.26
CA VAL A 178 -18.79 20.69 36.51
C VAL A 178 -17.99 21.16 37.73
N PRO A 179 -16.81 20.60 38.08
CA PRO A 179 -16.03 21.05 39.22
C PRO A 179 -15.52 22.48 39.04
N SER A 180 -15.16 22.87 37.81
CA SER A 180 -14.71 24.24 37.52
C SER A 180 -15.84 25.26 37.77
N ALA A 181 -17.07 24.96 37.35
CA ALA A 181 -18.23 25.80 37.61
C ALA A 181 -18.58 25.87 39.11
N LEU A 182 -18.46 24.74 39.83
CA LEU A 182 -18.63 24.68 41.29
C LEU A 182 -17.62 25.55 42.03
N LEU A 183 -16.35 25.51 41.62
CA LEU A 183 -15.30 26.35 42.20
C LEU A 183 -15.56 27.83 41.95
N LEU A 184 -16.01 28.19 40.74
CA LEU A 184 -16.34 29.58 40.40
C LEU A 184 -17.53 30.09 41.23
N ALA A 185 -18.58 29.28 41.36
CA ALA A 185 -19.74 29.62 42.19
C ALA A 185 -19.37 29.77 43.68
N GLY A 186 -18.51 28.88 44.19
CA GLY A 186 -17.99 28.97 45.55
C GLY A 186 -17.18 30.25 45.80
N ALA A 187 -16.31 30.63 44.85
CA ALA A 187 -15.54 31.87 44.96
C ALA A 187 -16.43 33.12 45.02
N VAL A 188 -17.49 33.17 44.20
CA VAL A 188 -18.46 34.27 44.22
C VAL A 188 -19.23 34.31 45.55
N ALA A 189 -19.64 33.15 46.07
CA ALA A 189 -20.34 33.07 47.35
C ALA A 189 -19.48 33.56 48.53
N VAL A 190 -18.17 33.25 48.52
CA VAL A 190 -17.24 33.72 49.57
C VAL A 190 -16.95 35.22 49.44
N ALA A 191 -16.82 35.74 48.22
CA ALA A 191 -16.57 37.17 47.98
C ALA A 191 -17.78 38.07 48.32
N GLY A 192 -19.00 37.52 48.27
CA GLY A 192 -20.23 38.24 48.59
C GLY A 192 -20.63 38.23 50.07
N LEU A 193 -19.90 37.50 50.92
CA LEU A 193 -20.14 37.51 52.37
C LEU A 193 -19.60 38.83 52.95
N PRO A 194 -20.44 39.67 53.59
CA PRO A 194 -19.96 40.85 54.29
C PRO A 194 -19.09 40.39 55.47
N GLY A 195 -17.80 40.71 55.41
CA GLY A 195 -16.87 40.61 56.53
C GLY A 195 -16.99 41.78 57.48
#